data_AF-W9S6U9-F1
#
_entry.id   AF-W9S6U9-F1
#
_cell.length_a   1.000
_cell.length_b   1.000
_cell.length_c   1.000
_cell.angle_alpha   90.00
_cell.angle_beta   90.00
_cell.angle_gamma   90.00
#
_symmetry.space_group_name_H-M   'P 1'
#
loop_
_entity.id
_entity.type
_entity.pdbx_description
1 polymer ?
#
loop_
_entity_poly.entity_id
_entity_poly.type
_entity_poly.pdbx_seq_one_letter_code
_entity_poly.pdbx_strand_id
1 'polypeptide(L)' 'MEMSIFSREDPYGWHFRAEHYFDMYEVPERDKVSAASMCMEGRALNWLGQTNFQDSFVGW' A
#
# COMPACT_ATOMS: atom_id res chain seq x y z
N MET A 1 7.17 -14.32 -3.30
CA MET A 1 7.79 -13.02 -3.63
C MET A 1 7.24 -11.98 -2.67
N GLU A 2 8.08 -11.07 -2.23
CA GLU A 2 7.72 -9.98 -1.33
C GLU A 2 7.42 -8.71 -2.14
N MET A 3 6.48 -7.90 -1.70
CA MET A 3 6.17 -6.62 -2.32
C MET A 3 7.29 -5.60 -2.02
N SER A 4 7.57 -4.67 -2.93
CA SER A 4 8.70 -3.74 -2.79
C SER A 4 8.49 -2.71 -1.67
N ILE A 5 9.52 -2.39 -0.89
CA ILE A 5 9.45 -1.31 0.12
C ILE A 5 9.29 0.07 -0.55
N PHE A 6 8.48 0.94 0.04
CA PHE A 6 8.24 2.31 -0.39
C PHE A 6 9.42 3.24 -0.01
N SER A 7 10.29 3.59 -0.98
CA SER A 7 11.46 4.45 -0.75
C SER A 7 11.17 5.95 -0.70
N ARG A 8 9.92 6.38 -0.93
CA ARG A 8 9.44 7.79 -1.02
C ARG A 8 9.96 8.59 -2.21
N GLU A 9 10.93 8.09 -2.97
CA GLU A 9 11.53 8.79 -4.12
C GLU A 9 10.60 8.82 -5.34
N ASP A 10 9.87 7.73 -5.57
CA ASP A 10 8.93 7.60 -6.69
C ASP A 10 7.61 6.95 -6.24
N PRO A 11 6.65 7.75 -5.75
CA PRO A 11 5.38 7.21 -5.29
C PRO A 11 4.53 6.58 -6.38
N TYR A 12 4.59 7.13 -7.61
CA TYR A 12 3.81 6.62 -8.73
C TYR A 12 4.38 5.30 -9.26
N GLY A 13 5.71 5.21 -9.39
CA GLY A 13 6.36 3.96 -9.81
C GLY A 13 6.19 2.85 -8.78
N TRP A 14 6.17 3.18 -7.48
CA TRP A 14 5.86 2.20 -6.44
C TRP A 14 4.40 1.73 -6.50
N HIS A 15 3.45 2.66 -6.67
CA HIS A 15 2.03 2.31 -6.83
C HIS A 15 1.81 1.38 -8.03
N PHE A 16 2.40 1.70 -9.18
CA PHE A 16 2.32 0.85 -10.38
C PHE A 16 2.85 -0.57 -10.14
N ARG A 17 3.92 -0.71 -9.35
CA ARG A 17 4.44 -2.04 -8.96
C ARG A 17 3.50 -2.76 -7.98
N ALA A 18 2.86 -2.03 -7.06
CA ALA A 18 1.88 -2.60 -6.14
C ALA A 18 0.64 -3.13 -6.89
N GLU A 19 0.12 -2.38 -7.86
CA GLU A 19 -0.97 -2.83 -8.75
C GLU A 19 -0.61 -4.13 -9.47
N HIS A 20 0.55 -4.14 -10.13
CA HIS A 20 1.03 -5.35 -10.81
C HIS A 20 1.23 -6.53 -9.86
N TYR A 21 1.68 -6.30 -8.63
CA TYR A 21 1.79 -7.33 -7.61
C TYR A 21 0.39 -7.88 -7.24
N PHE A 22 -0.58 -7.00 -7.01
CA PHE A 22 -1.93 -7.41 -6.66
C PHE A 22 -2.59 -8.25 -7.76
N ASP A 23 -2.44 -7.83 -9.02
CA ASP A 23 -2.95 -8.57 -10.17
C ASP A 23 -2.24 -9.92 -10.34
N MET A 24 -0.90 -9.94 -10.22
CA MET A 24 -0.11 -11.16 -10.39
C MET A 24 -0.41 -12.22 -9.33
N TYR A 25 -0.74 -11.79 -8.11
CA TYR A 25 -0.98 -12.68 -6.96
C TYR A 25 -2.46 -12.78 -6.57
N GLU A 26 -3.36 -12.23 -7.39
CA GLU A 26 -4.80 -12.21 -7.13
C GLU A 26 -5.15 -11.75 -5.71
N VAL A 27 -4.45 -10.70 -5.24
CA VAL A 27 -4.63 -10.20 -3.87
C VAL A 27 -6.06 -9.66 -3.71
N PRO A 28 -6.84 -10.18 -2.75
CA PRO A 28 -8.22 -9.73 -2.57
C PRO A 28 -8.27 -8.23 -2.23
N GLU A 29 -9.28 -7.53 -2.76
CA GLU A 29 -9.44 -6.08 -2.58
C GLU A 29 -9.34 -5.64 -1.11
N ARG A 30 -9.98 -6.39 -0.21
CA ARG A 30 -9.95 -6.17 1.25
C ARG A 30 -8.55 -6.29 1.88
N ASP A 31 -7.62 -7.00 1.23
CA ASP A 31 -6.29 -7.32 1.74
C ASP A 31 -5.21 -6.40 1.14
N LYS A 32 -5.51 -5.70 0.02
CA LYS A 32 -4.56 -4.82 -0.70
C LYS A 32 -4.00 -3.69 0.15
N VAL A 33 -4.85 -2.92 0.82
CA VAL A 33 -4.43 -1.81 1.69
C VAL A 33 -3.54 -2.32 2.83
N SER A 34 -3.88 -3.48 3.41
CA SER A 34 -3.07 -4.11 4.46
C SER A 34 -1.70 -4.52 3.91
N ALA A 35 -1.65 -5.19 2.76
CA ALA A 35 -0.39 -5.59 2.13
C ALA A 35 0.50 -4.38 1.77
N ALA A 36 -0.10 -3.31 1.23
CA ALA A 36 0.60 -2.07 0.94
C ALA A 36 1.17 -1.39 2.19
N SER A 37 0.40 -1.39 3.29
CA SER A 37 0.81 -0.77 4.55
C SER A 37 2.08 -1.41 5.13
N MET A 38 2.26 -2.72 4.96
CA MET A 38 3.44 -3.45 5.45
C MET A 38 4.74 -3.04 4.76
N CYS A 39 4.63 -2.38 3.60
CA CYS A 39 5.78 -1.91 2.82
C CYS A 39 6.01 -0.40 2.96
N MET A 40 5.21 0.29 3.78
CA MET A 40 5.39 1.70 4.11
C MET A 40 6.19 1.87 5.39
N GLU A 41 7.07 2.87 5.43
CA GLU A 41 7.89 3.15 6.61
C GLU A 41 7.86 4.64 7.02
N GLY A 42 8.04 4.87 8.32
CA GLY A 42 8.15 6.20 8.93
C GLY A 42 6.92 7.08 8.66
N ARG A 43 7.12 8.26 8.07
CA ARG A 43 6.05 9.27 7.91
C ARG A 43 4.86 8.78 7.07
N ALA A 44 5.10 7.93 6.07
CA ALA A 44 4.05 7.39 5.22
C ALA A 44 3.13 6.45 6.02
N LEU A 45 3.71 5.54 6.80
CA LEU A 45 2.94 4.65 7.68
C LEU A 45 2.18 5.42 8.77
N ASN A 46 2.80 6.44 9.36
CA ASN A 46 2.16 7.27 10.38
C ASN A 46 0.97 8.08 9.82
N TRP A 47 1.04 8.52 8.57
CA TRP A 47 -0.09 9.16 7.90
C TRP A 47 -1.21 8.16 7.64
N LEU A 48 -0.90 6.98 7.08
CA LEU A 48 -1.87 5.93 6.82
C LEU A 48 -2.65 5.52 8.08
N GLY A 49 -1.95 5.41 9.22
CA GLY A 49 -2.58 5.11 10.51
C GLY A 49 -3.55 6.19 11.01
N GLN A 50 -3.27 7.48 10.75
CA GLN A 50 -4.18 8.58 11.09
C GLN A 50 -5.38 8.63 10.16
N THR A 51 -5.17 8.43 8.85
CA THR A 51 -6.25 8.43 7.85
C THR A 51 -7.23 7.29 8.12
N ASN A 52 -6.75 6.07 8.41
CA ASN A 52 -7.61 4.93 8.80
C ASN A 52 -8.48 5.20 10.04
N PHE A 53 -8.08 6.13 10.91
CA PHE A 53 -8.83 6.51 12.10
C PHE A 53 -9.90 7.58 11.83
N GLN A 54 -9.80 8.32 10.72
CA GLN A 54 -10.66 9.46 10.40
C GLN A 54 -11.59 9.21 9.21
N ASP A 55 -11.13 8.46 8.20
CA ASP A 55 -11.89 8.05 7.02
C ASP A 55 -11.55 6.59 6.69
N SER A 56 -12.56 5.72 6.66
CA SER A 56 -12.40 4.35 6.19
C SER A 56 -12.17 4.38 4.68
N PHE A 57 -10.96 4.03 4.22
CA PHE A 57 -10.72 3.78 2.80
C PHE A 57 -11.78 2.78 2.27
N VAL A 58 -12.43 3.14 1.16
CA VAL A 58 -13.49 2.31 0.55
C VAL A 58 -12.95 1.20 -0.35
N GLY A 59 -11.63 1.17 -0.55
CA GLY A 59 -10.91 0.25 -1.42
C GLY A 59 -9.44 0.61 -1.48
N TRP A 60 -8.70 -0.10 -2.32
CA TRP A 60 -7.37 0.34 -2.76
C TRP A 60 -7.47 1.66 -3.54
#